data_AF-A0A9D6SMU5-F1
#
_entry.id   AF-A0A9D6SMU5-F1
#
_cell.length_a   1.000
_cell.length_b   1.000
_cell.length_c   1.000
_cell.angle_alpha   90.00
_cell.angle_beta   90.00
_cell.angle_gamma   90.00
#
_symmetry.space_group_name_H-M   'P 1'
#
loop_
_entity.id
_entity.type
_entity.pdbx_description
1 polymer ?
#
loop_
_entity_poly.entity_id
_entity_poly.type
_entity_poly.pdbx_seq_one_letter_code
_entity_poly.pdbx_strand_id
1 'polypeptide(L)'
;MAVTSRTRVDFLPNVPTVMESGIPDYDVVGWLGVLAPAGTPREIVSRLNAELTRILRLPEIKDRFSRDAIQPAGNSPEEFASFLEDEAAKWSKVIQVTGFKVE
;
A
#
# COMPACT_ATOMS: atom_id res chain seq x y z
N MET A 1 0.39 -19.60 10.32
CA MET A 1 0.88 -18.20 10.21
C MET A 1 1.07 -17.92 8.73
N ALA A 2 0.46 -16.86 8.22
CA ALA A 2 0.54 -16.47 6.80
C ALA A 2 0.55 -14.93 6.69
N VAL A 3 1.21 -14.40 5.67
CA VAL A 3 1.16 -12.96 5.36
C VAL A 3 -0.08 -12.64 4.53
N THR A 4 -0.66 -11.46 4.74
CA THR A 4 -1.94 -11.04 4.14
C THR A 4 -1.78 -10.30 2.82
N SER A 5 -0.55 -10.06 2.38
CA SER A 5 -0.19 -9.50 1.09
C SER A 5 -0.37 -10.52 -0.04
N ARG A 6 -0.63 -10.02 -1.24
CA ARG A 6 -0.71 -10.83 -2.48
C ARG A 6 0.53 -11.68 -2.74
N THR A 7 1.71 -11.16 -2.41
CA THR A 7 3.00 -11.82 -2.57
C THR A 7 3.72 -11.97 -1.23
N ARG A 8 4.69 -12.88 -1.15
CA ARG A 8 5.59 -12.98 0.00
C ARG A 8 6.37 -11.68 0.19
N VAL A 9 6.85 -11.46 1.41
CA VAL A 9 7.62 -10.28 1.79
C VAL A 9 9.06 -10.67 2.10
N ASP A 10 10.02 -9.84 1.69
CA ASP A 10 11.46 -10.14 1.80
C ASP A 10 11.94 -10.38 3.23
N PHE A 11 11.30 -9.76 4.21
CA PHE A 11 11.64 -9.90 5.63
C PHE A 11 11.04 -11.17 6.27
N LEU A 12 10.14 -11.89 5.58
CA LEU A 12 9.58 -13.18 6.00
C LEU A 12 9.49 -14.15 4.80
N PRO A 13 10.61 -14.50 4.14
CA PRO A 13 10.60 -15.20 2.85
C PRO A 13 10.01 -16.63 2.93
N ASN A 14 10.08 -17.24 4.11
CA ASN A 14 9.60 -18.59 4.36
C ASN A 14 8.13 -18.65 4.81
N VAL A 15 7.50 -17.50 5.08
CA VAL A 15 6.10 -17.45 5.50
C VAL A 15 5.20 -17.36 4.26
N PRO A 16 4.24 -18.28 4.08
CA PRO A 16 3.37 -18.26 2.91
C PRO A 16 2.37 -17.11 2.96
N THR A 17 1.79 -16.76 1.81
CA THR A 17 0.64 -15.85 1.78
C THR A 17 -0.65 -16.58 2.15
N VAL A 18 -1.70 -15.82 2.50
CA VAL A 18 -3.05 -16.38 2.69
C VAL A 18 -3.58 -17.01 1.38
N MET A 19 -3.23 -16.43 0.23
CA MET A 19 -3.56 -17.00 -1.09
C MET A 19 -2.90 -18.36 -1.33
N GLU A 20 -1.60 -18.49 -1.00
CA GLU A 20 -0.89 -19.77 -1.05
C GLU A 20 -1.47 -20.82 -0.07
N SER A 21 -2.21 -20.35 0.95
CA SER A 21 -2.87 -21.20 1.95
C SER A 21 -4.30 -21.62 1.56
N GLY A 22 -4.77 -21.25 0.37
CA GLY A 22 -6.03 -21.73 -0.20
C GLY A 22 -7.21 -20.75 -0.19
N ILE A 23 -7.00 -19.49 0.19
CA ILE A 23 -8.04 -18.45 0.09
C ILE A 23 -7.73 -17.55 -1.12
N PRO A 24 -8.37 -17.76 -2.27
CA PRO A 24 -8.09 -16.97 -3.47
C PRO A 24 -8.42 -15.50 -3.27
N ASP A 25 -7.70 -14.64 -3.99
CA ASP A 25 -7.89 -13.19 -4.02
C ASP A 25 -7.77 -12.45 -2.67
N TYR A 26 -7.23 -13.12 -1.65
CA TYR A 26 -7.00 -12.51 -0.35
C TYR A 26 -5.81 -11.54 -0.41
N ASP A 27 -6.10 -10.24 -0.38
CA ASP A 27 -5.09 -9.18 -0.30
C ASP A 27 -5.57 -8.03 0.60
N VAL A 28 -5.12 -8.09 1.86
CA VAL A 28 -5.47 -7.12 2.89
C VAL A 28 -4.19 -6.66 3.57
N VAL A 29 -3.66 -5.55 3.07
CA VAL A 29 -2.48 -4.90 3.61
C VAL A 29 -2.83 -3.49 4.05
N GLY A 30 -2.29 -3.10 5.21
CA GLY A 30 -2.30 -1.70 5.62
C GLY A 30 -1.34 -0.92 4.71
N TRP A 31 -1.76 0.27 4.29
CA TRP A 31 -0.95 1.14 3.45
C TRP A 31 -0.87 2.54 4.05
N LEU A 32 0.19 3.25 3.68
CA LEU A 32 0.42 4.64 4.01
C LEU A 32 0.67 5.40 2.72
N GLY A 33 0.14 6.61 2.62
CA GLY A 33 0.28 7.46 1.44
C GLY A 33 0.28 8.93 1.80
N VAL A 34 0.72 9.75 0.85
CA VAL A 34 0.76 11.21 0.99
C VAL A 34 -0.21 11.81 0.00
N LEU A 35 -1.11 12.67 0.49
CA LEU A 35 -2.10 13.40 -0.30
C LEU A 35 -1.80 14.89 -0.26
N ALA A 36 -2.08 15.58 -1.36
CA ALA A 36 -2.05 17.04 -1.45
C ALA A 36 -3.48 17.58 -1.64
N PRO A 37 -3.75 18.85 -1.32
CA PRO A 37 -5.06 19.46 -1.57
C PRO A 37 -5.51 19.35 -3.03
N ALA A 38 -6.81 19.22 -3.24
CA ALA A 38 -7.38 19.21 -4.59
C ALA A 38 -7.02 20.49 -5.35
N GLY A 39 -6.62 20.35 -6.61
CA GLY A 39 -6.17 21.48 -7.44
C GLY A 39 -4.71 21.89 -7.24
N THR A 40 -3.93 21.15 -6.44
CA THR A 40 -2.47 21.35 -6.38
C THR A 40 -1.87 21.18 -7.80
N PRO A 41 -1.07 22.15 -8.30
CA PRO A 41 -0.45 22.07 -9.62
C PRO A 41 0.34 20.78 -9.83
N ARG A 42 0.26 20.21 -11.03
CA ARG A 42 0.88 18.92 -11.35
C ARG A 42 2.39 18.94 -11.12
N GLU A 43 3.05 20.05 -11.42
CA GLU A 43 4.49 20.22 -11.25
C GLU A 43 4.92 20.08 -9.78
N ILE A 44 4.08 20.56 -8.85
CA ILE A 44 4.34 20.43 -7.41
C ILE A 44 4.18 18.97 -6.97
N VAL A 45 3.12 18.30 -7.42
CA VAL A 45 2.88 16.88 -7.14
C VAL A 45 4.03 16.02 -7.67
N SER A 46 4.45 16.24 -8.92
CA SER A 46 5.57 15.53 -9.53
C SER A 46 6.88 15.75 -8.78
N ARG A 47 7.16 16.99 -8.34
CA ARG A 47 8.35 17.28 -7.54
C ARG A 47 8.32 16.58 -6.18
N LEU A 48 7.18 16.59 -5.49
CA LEU A 48 7.01 15.90 -4.21
C LEU A 48 7.20 14.39 -4.36
N ASN A 49 6.59 13.77 -5.38
CA ASN A 49 6.76 12.35 -5.67
C ASN A 49 8.22 11.98 -5.96
N ALA A 50 8.93 12.80 -6.74
CA ALA A 50 10.34 12.58 -7.04
C ALA A 50 11.21 12.59 -5.78
N GLU A 51 11.02 13.57 -4.89
CA GLU A 51 11.77 13.64 -3.63
C GLU A 51 11.41 12.51 -2.67
N LEU A 52 10.13 12.16 -2.54
CA LEU A 52 9.70 11.04 -1.70
C LEU A 52 10.31 9.72 -2.21
N THR A 53 10.25 9.47 -3.52
CA THR A 53 10.86 8.29 -4.15
C THR A 53 12.37 8.24 -3.91
N ARG A 54 13.05 9.39 -3.98
CA ARG A 54 14.48 9.49 -3.66
C ARG A 54 14.74 9.15 -2.19
N ILE A 55 13.94 9.66 -1.26
CA ILE A 55 14.07 9.40 0.18
C ILE A 55 13.85 7.92 0.49
N LEU A 56 12.85 7.28 -0.13
CA LEU A 56 12.57 5.85 0.06
C LEU A 56 13.73 4.94 -0.38
N ARG A 57 14.65 5.44 -1.21
CA ARG A 57 15.85 4.71 -1.65
C ARG A 57 17.06 4.93 -0.74
N LEU A 58 16.97 5.83 0.24
CA LEU A 58 18.05 6.05 1.18
C LEU A 58 18.23 4.81 2.09
N PRO A 59 19.47 4.31 2.29
CA PRO A 59 19.73 3.10 3.07
C PRO A 59 19.10 3.15 4.46
N GLU A 60 19.23 4.27 5.16
CA GLU A 60 18.70 4.45 6.51
C GLU A 60 17.17 4.38 6.59
N ILE A 61 16.48 4.81 5.52
CA ILE A 61 15.02 4.72 5.41
C ILE A 61 14.61 3.29 5.07
N LYS A 62 15.31 2.65 4.13
CA LYS A 62 15.08 1.25 3.77
C LYS A 62 15.25 0.33 4.98
N ASP A 63 16.31 0.53 5.76
CA ASP A 63 16.60 -0.24 6.96
C ASP A 63 15.55 -0.02 8.04
N ARG A 64 15.10 1.23 8.22
CA ARG A 64 14.01 1.53 9.17
C ARG A 64 12.71 0.87 8.76
N PHE A 65 12.30 1.01 7.50
CA PHE A 65 11.04 0.44 7.02
C PHE A 65 11.06 -1.09 7.06
N SER A 66 12.20 -1.72 6.75
CA SER A 66 12.38 -3.17 6.92
C SER A 66 12.16 -3.63 8.36
N ARG A 67 12.68 -2.89 9.35
CA ARG A 67 12.45 -3.18 10.78
C ARG A 67 10.99 -3.00 11.19
N ASP A 68 10.30 -2.02 10.60
CA ASP A 68 8.91 -1.71 10.87
C ASP A 68 7.94 -2.56 10.01
N ALA A 69 8.44 -3.55 9.27
CA ALA A 69 7.67 -4.39 8.34
C ALA A 69 6.89 -3.61 7.25
N ILE A 70 7.43 -2.46 6.84
CA ILE A 70 6.89 -1.59 5.80
C ILE A 70 7.62 -1.84 4.48
N GLN A 71 6.87 -2.04 3.40
CA GLN A 71 7.42 -2.14 2.05
C GLN A 71 7.23 -0.82 1.29
N PRO A 72 8.31 -0.14 0.84
CA PRO A 72 8.19 1.03 0.01
C PRO A 72 7.56 0.68 -1.35
N ALA A 73 6.42 1.30 -1.69
CA ALA A 73 5.79 1.09 -3.00
C ALA A 73 6.56 1.80 -4.13
N GLY A 74 6.99 3.05 -3.91
CA GLY A 74 7.73 3.85 -4.90
C GLY A 74 6.97 4.12 -6.21
N ASN A 75 5.64 4.15 -6.14
CA ASN A 75 4.76 4.35 -7.28
C ASN A 75 4.68 5.82 -7.74
N SER A 76 4.20 6.02 -8.96
CA SER A 76 3.84 7.32 -9.52
C SER A 76 2.55 7.87 -8.89
N PRO A 77 2.28 9.20 -8.98
CA PRO A 77 1.02 9.78 -8.53
C PRO A 77 -0.20 9.15 -9.20
N GLU A 78 -0.09 8.84 -10.50
CA GLU A 78 -1.17 8.21 -11.27
C GLU A 78 -1.45 6.78 -10.82
N GLU A 79 -0.41 5.96 -10.60
CA GLU A 79 -0.56 4.61 -10.04
C GLU A 79 -1.15 4.64 -8.62
N PHE A 80 -0.76 5.64 -7.80
CA PHE A 80 -1.34 5.81 -6.47
C PHE A 80 -2.82 6.21 -6.52
N ALA A 81 -3.22 7.04 -7.49
CA ALA A 81 -4.62 7.39 -7.69
C ALA A 81 -5.46 6.15 -8.05
N SER A 82 -5.01 5.33 -9.01
CA SER A 82 -5.69 4.07 -9.35
C SER A 82 -5.79 3.13 -8.16
N PHE A 83 -4.71 3.00 -7.37
CA PHE A 83 -4.72 2.19 -6.15
C PHE A 83 -5.78 2.66 -5.14
N LEU A 84 -5.96 3.98 -4.97
CA LEU A 84 -6.99 4.52 -4.07
C LEU A 84 -8.41 4.20 -4.55
N GLU A 85 -8.65 4.24 -5.86
CA GLU A 85 -9.93 3.85 -6.46
C GLU A 85 -10.23 2.37 -6.21
N ASP A 86 -9.24 1.50 -6.42
CA ASP A 86 -9.35 0.06 -6.18
C ASP A 86 -9.59 -0.26 -4.69
N GLU A 87 -8.86 0.39 -3.78
CA GLU A 87 -9.07 0.22 -2.34
C GLU A 87 -10.47 0.70 -1.92
N ALA A 88 -10.92 1.85 -2.41
CA ALA A 88 -12.26 2.36 -2.11
C ALA A 88 -13.34 1.39 -2.61
N ALA A 89 -13.19 0.84 -3.82
CA ALA A 89 -14.10 -0.16 -4.37
C ALA A 89 -14.11 -1.45 -3.54
N LYS A 90 -12.92 -1.96 -3.17
CA LYS A 90 -12.75 -3.16 -2.33
C LYS A 90 -13.47 -2.99 -0.99
N TRP A 91 -13.20 -1.91 -0.27
CA TRP A 91 -13.76 -1.68 1.06
C TRP A 91 -15.26 -1.35 1.02
N SER A 92 -15.74 -0.66 -0.02
CA SER A 92 -17.18 -0.45 -0.24
C SER A 92 -17.93 -1.80 -0.34
N LYS A 93 -17.39 -2.76 -1.11
CA LYS A 93 -17.96 -4.10 -1.20
C LYS A 93 -17.98 -4.82 0.14
N VAL A 94 -16.90 -4.71 0.93
CA VAL A 94 -16.84 -5.31 2.28
C VAL A 94 -17.91 -4.72 3.19
N ILE A 95 -18.06 -3.40 3.21
CA ILE A 95 -19.10 -2.72 4.00
C ILE A 95 -20.50 -3.19 3.60
N GLN A 96 -20.78 -3.28 2.30
CA GLN A 96 -22.08 -3.74 1.79
C GLN A 96 -22.42 -5.18 2.19
N VAL A 97 -21.43 -6.08 2.14
CA VAL A 97 -21.62 -7.50 2.50
C VAL A 97 -21.77 -7.69 4.00
N THR A 98 -21.01 -6.95 4.81
CA THR A 98 -20.96 -7.14 6.26
C THR A 98 -22.02 -6.34 7.02
N GLY A 99 -22.55 -5.27 6.41
CA GLY A 99 -23.42 -4.31 7.10
C GLY A 99 -22.67 -3.44 8.11
N PHE A 100 -21.33 -3.40 8.06
CA PHE A 100 -20.51 -2.61 8.97
C PHE A 100 -20.85 -1.12 8.90
N LYS A 101 -20.91 -0.46 10.06
CA LYS A 101 -21.10 0.98 10.20
C LYS A 101 -20.08 1.52 11.19
N VAL A 102 -19.55 2.70 10.89
CA VAL A 102 -18.77 3.47 11.86
C VAL A 102 -19.76 4.07 12.86
N GLU A 103 -19.56 3.81 14.15
CA GLU A 103 -20.34 4.41 15.25
C GLU A 103 -19.96 5.88 15.49
#